data_AF-A0A4Q2JFB2-F1
#
_entry.id   AF-A0A4Q2JFB2-F1
#
_cell.length_a   1.000
_cell.length_b   1.000
_cell.length_c   1.000
_cell.angle_alpha   90.00
_cell.angle_beta   90.00
_cell.angle_gamma   90.00
#
_symmetry.space_group_name_H-M   'P 1'
#
loop_
_entity.id
_entity.type
_entity.pdbx_description
1 polymer ?
#
loop_
_entity_poly.entity_id
_entity_poly.type
_entity_poly.pdbx_seq_one_letter_code
_entity_poly.pdbx_strand_id
1 'polypeptide(L)'
;MVVRPQSLELRDDEGAVVAALDYMSAPADAIAVLTDLFDVPPVDESYRGTNHTPPGVFHSWDEFVLDERFYDEERRDGGAFDYVWPRFAVYFDGPSARGFDLVSEQGIHAADAWSTLSGDPVFDANLWTCVGTPIETVDFARPDGQPETATVVATPTDDGSVVKWLGAPVMIADGCA
;
A
#
# COMPACT_ATOMS: atom_id res chain seq x y z
N MET A 1 -4.04 -12.25 -2.38
CA MET A 1 -4.26 -10.91 -1.80
C MET A 1 -3.90 -9.89 -2.84
N VAL A 2 -4.77 -8.94 -3.10
CA VAL A 2 -4.59 -7.96 -4.17
C VAL A 2 -4.45 -6.56 -3.57
N VAL A 3 -3.29 -5.93 -3.79
CA VAL A 3 -3.07 -4.55 -3.39
C VAL A 3 -3.79 -3.64 -4.38
N ARG A 4 -4.68 -2.76 -3.88
CA ARG A 4 -5.40 -1.77 -4.69
C ARG A 4 -5.12 -0.36 -4.17
N PRO A 5 -5.39 0.69 -4.96
CA PRO A 5 -5.11 2.06 -4.52
C PRO A 5 -5.86 2.51 -3.26
N GLN A 6 -7.04 1.98 -2.96
CA GLN A 6 -7.86 2.41 -1.81
C GLN A 6 -8.08 1.32 -0.75
N SER A 7 -7.72 0.07 -1.04
CA SER A 7 -7.90 -1.04 -0.12
C SER A 7 -6.95 -2.20 -0.42
N LEU A 8 -6.80 -3.07 0.57
CA LEU A 8 -6.26 -4.41 0.35
C LEU A 8 -7.44 -5.37 0.16
N GLU A 9 -7.51 -6.03 -1.00
CA GLU A 9 -8.54 -7.03 -1.27
C GLU A 9 -8.07 -8.45 -0.94
N LEU A 10 -8.87 -9.15 -0.14
CA LEU A 10 -8.74 -10.58 0.13
C LEU A 10 -9.67 -11.32 -0.84
N ARG A 11 -9.08 -12.07 -1.78
CA ARG A 11 -9.80 -12.82 -2.81
C ARG A 11 -9.72 -14.32 -2.56
N ASP A 12 -10.77 -15.04 -2.93
CA ASP A 12 -10.76 -16.50 -3.00
C ASP A 12 -10.04 -17.02 -4.25
N ASP A 13 -9.96 -18.34 -4.40
CA ASP A 13 -9.26 -19.02 -5.51
C ASP A 13 -9.94 -18.74 -6.87
N GLU A 14 -11.23 -18.40 -6.88
CA GLU A 14 -11.97 -17.98 -8.05
C GLU A 14 -11.77 -16.49 -8.39
N GLY A 15 -11.05 -15.75 -7.55
CA GLY A 15 -10.77 -14.32 -7.70
C GLY A 15 -11.90 -13.40 -7.22
N ALA A 16 -12.90 -13.92 -6.52
CA ALA A 16 -13.95 -13.10 -5.92
C ALA A 16 -13.48 -12.45 -4.61
N VAL A 17 -13.85 -11.19 -4.41
CA VAL A 17 -13.49 -10.44 -3.18
C VAL A 17 -14.32 -10.97 -2.01
N VAL A 18 -13.64 -11.60 -1.05
CA VAL A 18 -14.23 -12.10 0.19
C VAL A 18 -14.25 -11.00 1.26
N ALA A 19 -13.21 -10.17 1.29
CA ALA A 19 -13.12 -9.00 2.16
C ALA A 19 -12.24 -7.92 1.53
N ALA A 20 -12.46 -6.67 1.94
CA ALA A 20 -11.61 -5.54 1.57
C ALA A 20 -11.27 -4.74 2.83
N LEU A 21 -9.98 -4.50 3.05
CA LEU A 21 -9.47 -3.70 4.17
C LEU A 21 -9.20 -2.29 3.65
N ASP A 22 -10.08 -1.35 4.00
CA ASP A 22 -9.95 0.06 3.63
C ASP A 22 -8.85 0.72 4.45
N TYR A 23 -7.87 1.33 3.78
CA TYR A 23 -6.71 1.99 4.40
C TYR A 23 -7.06 3.16 5.32
N MET A 24 -8.28 3.71 5.21
CA MET A 24 -8.79 4.76 6.11
C MET A 24 -9.46 4.21 7.37
N SER A 25 -9.75 2.91 7.41
CA SER A 25 -10.37 2.25 8.56
C SER A 25 -9.40 2.03 9.72
N ALA A 26 -9.89 1.54 10.85
CA ALA A 26 -9.07 1.28 12.03
C ALA A 26 -8.04 0.16 11.74
N PRO A 27 -6.73 0.40 11.94
CA PRO A 27 -5.70 -0.62 11.69
C PRO A 27 -5.89 -1.88 12.52
N ALA A 28 -6.38 -1.75 13.77
CA ALA A 28 -6.63 -2.88 14.65
C ALA A 28 -7.58 -3.93 14.04
N ASP A 29 -8.59 -3.51 13.28
CA ASP A 29 -9.53 -4.43 12.62
C ASP A 29 -8.83 -5.17 11.47
N ALA A 30 -8.02 -4.46 10.68
CA ALA A 30 -7.22 -5.06 9.61
C ALA A 30 -6.19 -6.07 10.17
N ILE A 31 -5.46 -5.70 11.22
CA ILE A 31 -4.48 -6.56 11.89
C ILE A 31 -5.16 -7.82 12.46
N ALA A 32 -6.37 -7.68 13.04
CA ALA A 32 -7.12 -8.83 13.54
C ALA A 32 -7.52 -9.79 12.41
N VAL A 33 -8.03 -9.27 11.29
CA VAL A 33 -8.36 -10.08 10.10
C VAL A 33 -7.12 -10.78 9.54
N LEU A 34 -5.99 -10.07 9.42
CA LEU A 34 -4.76 -10.62 8.88
C LEU A 34 -4.12 -11.67 9.81
N THR A 35 -4.20 -11.45 11.12
CA THR A 35 -3.74 -12.43 12.13
C THR A 35 -4.52 -13.73 12.04
N ASP A 36 -5.85 -13.64 11.86
CA ASP A 36 -6.72 -14.81 11.66
C ASP A 36 -6.42 -15.50 10.32
N LEU A 37 -6.29 -14.72 9.23
CA LEU A 37 -6.00 -15.22 7.89
C LEU A 37 -4.66 -15.98 7.81
N PHE A 38 -3.61 -15.42 8.41
CA PHE A 38 -2.27 -16.02 8.41
C PHE A 38 -2.04 -17.05 9.51
N ASP A 39 -3.02 -17.23 10.42
CA ASP A 39 -2.96 -18.13 11.58
C ASP A 39 -1.68 -17.94 12.44
N VAL A 40 -1.26 -16.68 12.58
CA VAL A 40 -0.09 -16.29 13.39
C VAL A 40 -0.13 -14.79 13.69
N PRO A 41 0.30 -14.34 14.89
CA PRO A 41 0.53 -12.92 15.13
C PRO A 41 1.65 -12.37 14.23
N PRO A 42 1.61 -11.07 13.88
CA PRO A 42 2.70 -10.43 13.17
C PRO A 42 3.98 -10.34 14.00
N VAL A 43 5.10 -10.09 13.32
CA VAL A 43 6.31 -9.53 13.94
C VAL A 43 6.19 -8.02 13.91
N ASP A 44 6.27 -7.39 15.09
CA ASP A 44 6.11 -5.95 15.23
C ASP A 44 7.47 -5.22 15.30
N GLU A 45 7.64 -4.19 14.48
CA GLU A 45 8.79 -3.28 14.51
C GLU A 45 8.33 -1.82 14.60
N SER A 46 8.52 -1.20 15.77
CA SER A 46 8.22 0.23 15.95
C SER A 46 9.27 1.11 15.29
N TYR A 47 8.83 2.16 14.61
CA TYR A 47 9.70 3.15 14.00
C TYR A 47 9.37 4.58 14.46
N ARG A 48 10.38 5.46 14.40
CA ARG A 48 10.21 6.88 14.70
C ARG A 48 9.73 7.61 13.47
N GLY A 49 8.83 8.57 13.67
CA GLY A 49 8.38 9.46 12.61
C GLY A 49 9.49 10.34 12.07
N THR A 50 9.26 10.83 10.86
CA THR A 50 10.10 11.80 10.16
C THR A 50 9.31 13.08 9.90
N ASN A 51 9.85 14.01 9.11
CA ASN A 51 9.06 15.16 8.65
C ASN A 51 8.00 14.78 7.59
N HIS A 52 8.09 13.58 7.00
CA HIS A 52 7.19 13.13 5.92
C HIS A 52 6.24 12.01 6.35
N THR A 53 6.59 11.27 7.40
CA THR A 53 5.82 10.12 7.89
C THR A 53 5.61 10.23 9.40
N PRO A 54 4.41 9.91 9.92
CA PRO A 54 4.21 9.81 11.37
C PRO A 54 5.06 8.70 11.97
N PRO A 55 5.23 8.61 13.29
CA PRO A 55 5.68 7.37 13.92
C PRO A 55 4.67 6.24 13.66
N GLY A 56 5.09 5.00 13.83
CA GLY A 56 4.24 3.85 13.56
C GLY A 56 4.85 2.51 13.95
N VAL A 57 4.20 1.44 13.51
CA VAL A 57 4.63 0.06 13.68
C VAL A 57 4.46 -0.69 12.37
N PHE A 58 5.51 -1.36 11.93
CA PHE A 58 5.38 -2.38 10.90
C PHE A 58 4.93 -3.69 11.54
N HIS A 59 3.86 -4.27 11.01
CA HIS A 59 3.33 -5.59 11.34
C HIS A 59 3.62 -6.52 10.17
N SER A 60 4.56 -7.45 10.35
CA SER A 60 5.04 -8.31 9.26
C SER A 60 4.57 -9.75 9.41
N TRP A 61 4.06 -10.31 8.32
CA TRP A 61 3.77 -11.73 8.12
C TRP A 61 4.60 -12.23 6.94
N ASP A 62 5.84 -12.61 7.20
CA ASP A 62 6.83 -12.93 6.17
C ASP A 62 7.00 -11.75 5.19
N GLU A 63 6.65 -11.94 3.91
CA GLU A 63 6.81 -10.96 2.82
C GLU A 63 5.63 -9.97 2.70
N PHE A 64 4.63 -10.07 3.57
CA PHE A 64 3.54 -9.10 3.67
C PHE A 64 3.74 -8.20 4.89
N VAL A 65 3.68 -6.88 4.68
CA VAL A 65 3.82 -5.89 5.75
C VAL A 65 2.60 -4.98 5.77
N LEU A 66 2.03 -4.77 6.95
CA LEU A 66 1.10 -3.68 7.23
C LEU A 66 1.85 -2.60 8.03
N ASP A 67 1.83 -1.37 7.54
CA ASP A 67 2.40 -0.19 8.18
C ASP A 67 1.31 0.57 8.93
N GLU A 68 1.20 0.38 10.23
CA GLU A 68 0.29 1.13 11.10
C GLU A 68 0.87 2.52 11.39
N ARG A 69 0.11 3.58 11.10
CA ARG A 69 0.57 4.97 11.14
C ARG A 69 -0.11 5.77 12.25
N PHE A 70 0.67 6.26 13.19
CA PHE A 70 0.19 7.03 14.34
C PHE A 70 0.18 8.53 14.06
N TYR A 71 -0.81 8.97 13.30
CA TYR A 71 -1.06 10.39 13.10
C TYR A 71 -1.59 11.07 14.37
N ASP A 72 -1.41 12.40 14.41
CA ASP A 72 -2.17 13.26 15.31
C ASP A 72 -3.62 13.32 14.79
N GLU A 73 -4.52 12.53 15.40
CA GLU A 73 -5.92 12.44 14.96
C GLU A 73 -6.68 13.76 15.15
N GLU A 74 -6.33 14.60 16.12
CA GLU A 74 -6.95 15.94 16.26
C GLU A 74 -6.62 16.80 15.03
N ARG A 75 -5.36 16.75 14.60
CA ARG A 75 -4.93 17.43 13.37
C ARG A 75 -5.52 16.80 12.12
N ARG A 76 -5.62 15.47 12.06
CA ARG A 76 -6.16 14.74 10.89
C ARG A 76 -7.64 15.07 10.68
N ASP A 77 -8.42 15.08 11.76
CA ASP A 77 -9.84 15.45 11.73
C ASP A 77 -10.01 16.95 11.48
N GLY A 78 -9.30 17.80 12.22
CA GLY A 78 -9.44 19.26 12.12
C GLY A 78 -8.97 19.85 10.79
N GLY A 79 -8.02 19.19 10.12
CA GLY A 79 -7.54 19.58 8.80
C GLY A 79 -8.30 18.94 7.64
N ALA A 80 -9.24 18.03 7.91
CA ALA A 80 -9.79 17.11 6.93
C ALA A 80 -8.64 16.48 6.12
N PHE A 81 -7.85 15.62 6.75
CA PHE A 81 -6.81 14.84 6.07
C PHE A 81 -7.16 13.35 6.04
N ASP A 82 -8.40 13.00 6.39
CA ASP A 82 -8.98 11.66 6.37
C ASP A 82 -9.09 11.03 4.96
N TYR A 83 -8.65 11.76 3.93
CA TYR A 83 -8.59 11.30 2.54
C TYR A 83 -7.17 11.20 1.97
N VAL A 84 -6.13 11.73 2.66
CA VAL A 84 -4.72 11.68 2.21
C VAL A 84 -3.78 11.08 3.26
N TRP A 85 -4.21 10.96 4.52
CA TRP A 85 -3.46 10.34 5.60
C TRP A 85 -4.11 9.00 5.96
N PRO A 86 -3.75 7.92 5.21
CA PRO A 86 -4.25 6.58 5.45
C PRO A 86 -3.77 6.08 6.82
N ARG A 87 -4.65 5.46 7.60
CA ARG A 87 -4.30 4.97 8.93
C ARG A 87 -3.33 3.79 8.89
N PHE A 88 -3.36 3.05 7.78
CA PHE A 88 -2.32 2.08 7.48
C PHE A 88 -2.02 2.02 5.99
N ALA A 89 -0.84 1.52 5.65
CA ALA A 89 -0.49 1.09 4.30
C ALA A 89 -0.07 -0.37 4.31
N VAL A 90 0.09 -0.96 3.13
CA VAL A 90 0.60 -2.32 2.97
C VAL A 90 1.75 -2.34 1.98
N TYR A 91 2.66 -3.27 2.19
CA TYR A 91 3.79 -3.56 1.30
C TYR A 91 3.87 -5.05 1.03
N PHE A 92 4.10 -5.41 -0.23
CA PHE A 92 4.41 -6.76 -0.67
C PHE A 92 5.89 -6.79 -1.05
N ASP A 93 6.72 -7.35 -0.18
CA ASP A 93 8.19 -7.45 -0.35
C ASP A 93 8.60 -8.74 -1.08
N GLY A 94 7.65 -9.63 -1.33
CA GLY A 94 7.80 -10.89 -2.05
C GLY A 94 6.50 -11.29 -2.76
N PRO A 95 6.54 -12.30 -3.63
CA PRO A 95 5.38 -12.70 -4.43
C PRO A 95 4.32 -13.45 -3.61
N SER A 96 4.63 -13.91 -2.40
CA SER A 96 3.71 -14.67 -1.57
C SER A 96 4.06 -14.58 -0.08
N ALA A 97 3.05 -14.67 0.77
CA ALA A 97 3.21 -14.86 2.22
C ALA A 97 2.33 -16.01 2.69
N ARG A 98 2.92 -17.00 3.38
CA ARG A 98 2.20 -18.13 4.01
C ARG A 98 1.19 -18.86 3.11
N GLY A 99 1.49 -18.99 1.82
CA GLY A 99 0.63 -19.67 0.85
C GLY A 99 -0.40 -18.76 0.18
N PHE A 100 -0.46 -17.48 0.53
CA PHE A 100 -1.24 -16.47 -0.17
C PHE A 100 -0.38 -15.76 -1.21
N ASP A 101 -0.90 -15.66 -2.42
CA ASP A 101 -0.33 -14.85 -3.49
C ASP A 101 -0.43 -13.35 -3.14
N LEU A 102 0.63 -12.57 -3.41
CA LEU A 102 0.71 -11.14 -3.12
C LEU A 102 0.92 -10.37 -4.43
N VAL A 103 -0.15 -9.75 -4.96
CA VAL A 103 -0.18 -9.29 -6.35
C VAL A 103 -0.91 -7.95 -6.53
N SER A 104 -0.58 -7.19 -7.57
CA SER A 104 -1.42 -6.06 -8.04
C SER A 104 -2.64 -6.54 -8.84
N GLU A 105 -3.59 -5.66 -9.17
CA GLU A 105 -4.74 -6.02 -10.02
C GLU A 105 -4.30 -6.49 -11.42
N GLN A 106 -3.21 -5.94 -11.94
CA GLN A 106 -2.67 -6.27 -13.26
C GLN A 106 -1.79 -7.52 -13.24
N GLY A 107 -1.68 -8.21 -12.09
CA GLY A 107 -0.91 -9.45 -11.98
C GLY A 107 0.59 -9.22 -11.79
N ILE A 108 1.00 -8.07 -11.24
CA ILE A 108 2.41 -7.77 -10.96
C ILE A 108 2.77 -8.25 -9.55
N HIS A 109 3.95 -8.86 -9.42
CA HIS A 109 4.51 -9.33 -8.15
C HIS A 109 5.83 -8.63 -7.83
N ALA A 110 6.21 -8.65 -6.55
CA ALA A 110 7.62 -8.47 -6.20
C ALA A 110 8.46 -9.61 -6.80
N ALA A 111 9.73 -9.31 -7.11
CA ALA A 111 10.67 -10.11 -7.88
C ALA A 111 10.38 -10.28 -9.39
N ASP A 112 9.28 -9.73 -9.91
CA ASP A 112 9.07 -9.66 -11.36
C ASP A 112 10.15 -8.80 -12.04
N ALA A 113 10.48 -9.12 -13.28
CA ALA A 113 11.45 -8.35 -14.05
C ALA A 113 10.98 -6.90 -14.24
N TRP A 114 11.79 -5.94 -13.79
CA TRP A 114 11.45 -4.52 -13.89
C TRP A 114 11.27 -4.07 -15.35
N SER A 115 12.06 -4.66 -16.27
CA SER A 115 11.94 -4.39 -17.71
C SER A 115 10.57 -4.77 -18.28
N THR A 116 9.91 -5.78 -17.71
CA THR A 116 8.56 -6.19 -18.14
C THR A 116 7.55 -5.17 -17.65
N LEU A 117 7.60 -4.82 -16.35
CA LEU A 117 6.71 -3.83 -15.75
C LEU A 117 6.83 -2.46 -16.40
N SER A 118 8.06 -1.95 -16.56
CA SER A 118 8.32 -0.63 -17.15
C SER A 118 7.93 -0.52 -18.64
N GLY A 119 7.68 -1.65 -19.30
CA GLY A 119 7.12 -1.70 -20.66
C GLY A 119 5.60 -1.84 -20.70
N ASP A 120 4.95 -2.05 -19.56
CA ASP A 120 3.49 -2.18 -19.45
C ASP A 120 2.81 -0.80 -19.55
N PRO A 121 1.68 -0.66 -20.27
CA PRO A 121 0.93 0.59 -20.33
C PRO A 121 0.46 1.15 -18.98
N VAL A 122 0.37 0.30 -17.94
CA VAL A 122 -0.05 0.72 -16.60
C VAL A 122 1.05 1.45 -15.82
N PHE A 123 2.31 1.29 -16.24
CA PHE A 123 3.47 1.93 -15.62
C PHE A 123 3.55 3.41 -16.02
N ASP A 124 3.35 4.31 -15.06
CA ASP A 124 3.40 5.74 -15.32
C ASP A 124 4.55 6.44 -14.58
N ALA A 125 5.71 6.47 -15.23
CA ALA A 125 6.89 7.19 -14.73
C ALA A 125 6.74 8.72 -14.68
N ASN A 126 5.69 9.29 -15.29
CA ASN A 126 5.47 10.73 -15.29
C ASN A 126 4.64 11.19 -14.08
N LEU A 127 3.94 10.25 -13.42
CA LEU A 127 3.25 10.53 -12.17
C LEU A 127 4.24 10.48 -11.02
N TRP A 128 4.34 11.59 -10.30
CA TRP A 128 5.30 11.72 -9.22
C TRP A 128 4.70 11.23 -7.90
N THR A 129 5.34 10.22 -7.33
CA THR A 129 5.17 9.87 -5.91
C THR A 129 6.51 10.00 -5.20
N CYS A 130 6.48 10.00 -3.87
CA CYS A 130 7.69 10.12 -3.06
C CYS A 130 8.38 8.78 -2.76
N VAL A 131 7.83 7.65 -3.20
CA VAL A 131 8.30 6.33 -2.74
C VAL A 131 8.38 5.29 -3.87
N GLY A 132 7.79 5.49 -5.05
CA GLY A 132 7.87 4.56 -6.17
C GLY A 132 7.20 5.06 -7.47
N THR A 133 7.09 4.18 -8.47
CA THR A 133 6.39 4.48 -9.73
C THR A 133 4.95 3.95 -9.67
N PRO A 134 3.93 4.78 -9.94
CA PRO A 134 2.56 4.32 -10.04
C PRO A 134 2.37 3.24 -11.10
N ILE A 135 1.69 2.19 -10.71
CA ILE A 135 1.26 1.07 -11.57
C ILE A 135 -0.26 0.85 -11.52
N GLU A 136 -0.96 1.55 -10.62
CA GLU A 136 -2.42 1.65 -10.59
C GLU A 136 -2.79 2.99 -10.00
N THR A 137 -3.84 3.62 -10.51
CA THR A 137 -4.34 4.89 -9.97
C THR A 137 -5.86 4.87 -9.84
N VAL A 138 -6.36 5.54 -8.81
CA VAL A 138 -7.79 5.83 -8.64
C VAL A 138 -7.92 7.30 -8.24
N ASP A 139 -8.66 8.04 -9.06
CA ASP A 139 -9.05 9.41 -8.74
C ASP A 139 -10.30 9.43 -7.86
N PHE A 140 -10.31 10.32 -6.89
CA PHE A 140 -11.48 10.58 -6.06
C PHE A 140 -11.58 12.06 -5.70
N ALA A 141 -12.77 12.46 -5.23
CA ALA A 141 -13.00 13.84 -4.81
C ALA A 141 -12.68 13.99 -3.32
N ARG A 142 -11.85 15.00 -3.01
CA ARG A 142 -11.65 15.48 -1.65
C ARG A 142 -12.95 16.12 -1.13
N PRO A 143 -13.13 16.24 0.20
CA PRO A 143 -14.28 16.94 0.79
C PRO A 143 -14.45 18.40 0.32
N ASP A 144 -13.37 19.06 -0.11
CA ASP A 144 -13.39 20.42 -0.68
C ASP A 144 -13.71 20.45 -2.19
N GLY A 145 -13.93 19.29 -2.81
CA GLY A 145 -14.26 19.13 -4.22
C GLY A 145 -13.05 19.12 -5.16
N GLN A 146 -11.82 19.26 -4.65
CA GLN A 146 -10.62 19.10 -5.46
C GLN A 146 -10.35 17.62 -5.77
N PRO A 147 -9.77 17.31 -6.94
CA PRO A 147 -9.37 15.94 -7.24
C PRO A 147 -8.19 15.50 -6.36
N GLU A 148 -8.11 14.21 -6.11
CA GLU A 148 -6.99 13.55 -5.45
C GLU A 148 -6.81 12.16 -6.06
N THR A 149 -5.57 11.66 -6.06
CA THR A 149 -5.24 10.38 -6.69
C THR A 149 -4.50 9.48 -5.72
N ALA A 150 -5.09 8.33 -5.43
CA ALA A 150 -4.42 7.24 -4.72
C ALA A 150 -3.79 6.27 -5.73
N THR A 151 -2.67 5.67 -5.36
CA THR A 151 -1.93 4.76 -6.24
C THR A 151 -1.48 3.48 -5.55
N VAL A 152 -1.31 2.43 -6.35
CA VAL A 152 -0.35 1.35 -6.06
C VAL A 152 0.96 1.74 -6.75
N VAL A 153 2.07 1.65 -6.03
CA VAL A 153 3.40 1.88 -6.60
C VAL A 153 4.22 0.60 -6.62
N ALA A 154 5.14 0.53 -7.58
CA ALA A 154 6.22 -0.42 -7.61
C ALA A 154 7.56 0.30 -7.45
N THR A 155 8.50 -0.35 -6.76
CA THR A 155 9.85 0.18 -6.57
C THR A 155 10.86 -0.84 -7.06
N PRO A 156 11.88 -0.45 -7.84
CA PRO A 156 12.89 -1.39 -8.30
C PRO A 156 13.90 -1.74 -7.20
N THR A 157 14.63 -2.84 -7.37
CA THR A 157 15.87 -3.10 -6.64
C THR A 157 16.94 -2.07 -6.98
N ASP A 158 17.97 -1.94 -6.14
CA ASP A 158 19.05 -0.94 -6.33
C ASP A 158 19.77 -1.10 -7.68
N ASP A 159 19.83 -2.32 -8.22
CA ASP A 159 20.40 -2.63 -9.54
C ASP A 159 19.39 -2.48 -10.70
N GLY A 160 18.13 -2.13 -10.40
CA GLY A 160 17.06 -1.94 -11.38
C GLY A 160 16.59 -3.20 -12.08
N SER A 161 16.95 -4.39 -11.59
CA SER A 161 16.69 -5.65 -12.29
C SER A 161 15.26 -6.16 -12.11
N VAL A 162 14.73 -6.06 -10.90
CA VAL A 162 13.41 -6.59 -10.54
C VAL A 162 12.61 -5.60 -9.70
N VAL A 163 11.30 -5.82 -9.60
CA VAL A 163 10.44 -5.17 -8.61
C VAL A 163 10.90 -5.61 -7.22
N LYS A 164 11.32 -4.65 -6.40
CA LYS A 164 11.70 -4.86 -5.00
C LYS A 164 10.48 -5.08 -4.13
N TRP A 165 9.48 -4.21 -4.27
CA TRP A 165 8.22 -4.29 -3.53
C TRP A 165 7.11 -3.53 -4.24
N LEU A 166 5.87 -3.89 -3.89
CA LEU A 166 4.64 -3.15 -4.23
C LEU A 166 4.06 -2.52 -2.98
N GLY A 167 3.45 -1.34 -3.08
CA GLY A 167 2.87 -0.69 -1.90
C GLY A 167 1.69 0.22 -2.20
N ALA A 168 0.76 0.28 -1.25
CA ALA A 168 -0.41 1.13 -1.31
C ALA A 168 -0.97 1.44 0.10
N PRO A 169 -1.70 2.54 0.28
CA PRO A 169 -1.91 3.58 -0.72
C PRO A 169 -0.72 4.54 -0.72
N VAL A 170 -0.34 4.99 -1.91
CA VAL A 170 0.58 6.13 -2.07
C VAL A 170 -0.17 7.22 -2.80
N MET A 171 -0.30 8.38 -2.16
CA MET A 171 -0.93 9.55 -2.76
C MET A 171 0.02 10.20 -3.76
N ILE A 172 -0.51 10.71 -4.87
CA ILE A 172 0.27 11.60 -5.73
C ILE A 172 0.57 12.89 -4.94
N ALA A 173 1.80 13.37 -5.02
CA ALA A 173 2.22 14.57 -4.30
C ALA A 173 2.97 15.53 -5.23
N ASP A 174 2.63 16.81 -5.14
CA ASP A 174 3.40 17.88 -5.77
C ASP A 174 4.66 18.15 -4.94
N GLY A 175 5.76 17.50 -5.32
CA GLY A 175 7.08 17.72 -4.74
C GLY A 175 7.39 16.80 -3.58
N CYS A 176 8.44 16.01 -3.75
CA CYS A 176 9.06 15.20 -2.71
C CYS A 176 10.35 15.90 -2.31
N ALA A 177 10.37 16.54 -1.14
CA ALA A 177 11.54 17.24 -0.62
C ALA A 177 12.55 16.27 0.00
#